data_AF-D9XTR0-F1
#
_entry.id   AF-D9XTR0-F1
#
_cell.length_a   1.000
_cell.length_b   1.000
_cell.length_c   1.000
_cell.angle_alpha   90.00
_cell.angle_beta   90.00
_cell.angle_gamma   90.00
#
_symmetry.space_group_name_H-M   'P 1'
#
loop_
_entity.id
_entity.type
_entity.pdbx_description
1 polymer ?
#
loop_
_entity_poly.entity_id
_entity_poly.type
_entity_poly.pdbx_seq_one_letter_code
_entity_poly.pdbx_strand_id
1 'polypeptide(L)'
;MRPEEVQPFAPGALAQPVSMPNALHYQPQGGWTAGRRAQAQAESRARFERDWQAAQAAEAHRLQQLASYQREYQQWADAQLADVRRHNAGVVATTDGVRRREPDAVIEYFSAALYASTAWPEGFPRQVAAAYDPDAGQLVLDWELPSYGVVPEAKAVRYVSSTDQDKETPRPVTQRRALYKEVLAQSMLLVLHELFAADELGALESVALNGFVDGHDPTTGRPGHTFLATVMASCSSFRELQLAQVDAESCLADALRGQLSARPDQLTAVRPSRRPHDVGNSVVAHGGDEDPNLFGMDPIAFEVLVADLFRAMGMQAVTTQRSNDGGVDVDALDPTPIRGGKIVVQVKRYRNTVPPTAVRDLYGTVQDVGANKGVLVTTSGFGPGSHTFANGKPLELVSGPELVDLLHRHGLRGRLDEGDRQRPAQPAPSGPDAPLPDDYNVLGMSWSGSVALDVCALVCHGNRVLSDDHFVFFNNPGTPDGAVRTLSPTAPDKAAVCVAFDGLPHDADRFVLVAAIDPEVNPDADLSGFTDARIRLLDPGLTELGELEVSDGRAHETALVLGSFRRRANGDWDFVLGGKGYRGGLEELVQDFGIEVQ
;
A
#
# COMPACT_ATOMS: atom_id res chain seq x y z
N MET A 1 12.80 23.18 -1.59
CA MET A 1 12.63 22.85 -3.03
C MET A 1 13.45 21.62 -3.35
N ARG A 2 12.90 20.69 -4.14
CA ARG A 2 13.62 19.51 -4.62
C ARG A 2 14.36 19.83 -5.93
N PRO A 3 15.57 19.29 -6.15
CA PRO A 3 16.27 19.44 -7.42
C PRO A 3 15.54 18.68 -8.54
N GLU A 4 15.50 19.26 -9.74
CA GLU A 4 14.92 18.64 -10.95
C GLU A 4 15.93 17.71 -11.63
N GLU A 5 16.27 16.62 -10.96
CA GLU A 5 17.25 15.63 -11.45
C GLU A 5 16.61 14.25 -11.61
N VAL A 6 16.90 13.59 -12.74
CA VAL A 6 16.48 12.21 -13.03
C VAL A 6 17.70 11.39 -13.43
N GLN A 7 17.69 10.10 -13.08
CA GLN A 7 18.79 9.20 -13.45
C GLN A 7 18.95 9.14 -14.97
N PRO A 8 20.17 9.16 -15.52
CA PRO A 8 20.39 9.14 -16.97
C PRO A 8 19.98 7.79 -17.59
N PHE A 9 19.54 7.83 -18.85
CA PHE A 9 19.15 6.63 -19.60
C PHE A 9 20.33 5.66 -19.76
N ALA A 10 20.13 4.40 -19.34
CA ALA A 10 21.15 3.35 -19.38
C ALA A 10 20.63 2.10 -20.13
N PRO A 11 20.82 2.00 -21.46
CA PRO A 11 20.28 0.90 -22.25
C PRO A 11 21.01 -0.45 -22.12
N GLY A 12 22.11 -0.52 -21.36
CA GLY A 12 22.84 -1.77 -21.12
C GLY A 12 23.27 -2.48 -22.41
N ALA A 13 22.93 -3.77 -22.53
CA ALA A 13 23.25 -4.59 -23.70
C ALA A 13 22.60 -4.08 -24.99
N LEU A 14 21.45 -3.39 -24.90
CA LEU A 14 20.79 -2.78 -26.05
C LEU A 14 21.60 -1.59 -26.62
N ALA A 15 22.63 -1.11 -25.93
CA ALA A 15 23.54 -0.10 -26.48
C ALA A 15 24.45 -0.64 -27.59
N GLN A 16 24.70 -1.96 -27.61
CA GLN A 16 25.67 -2.59 -28.50
C GLN A 16 24.97 -3.15 -29.76
N PRO A 17 25.39 -2.74 -30.98
CA PRO A 17 24.86 -3.31 -32.22
C PRO A 17 25.17 -4.80 -32.36
N VAL A 18 24.27 -5.56 -32.97
CA VAL A 18 24.52 -6.96 -33.33
C VAL A 18 25.66 -7.03 -34.35
N SER A 19 26.63 -7.91 -34.09
CA SER A 19 27.76 -8.11 -34.99
C SER A 19 27.33 -8.83 -36.27
N MET A 20 27.62 -8.24 -37.43
CA MET A 20 27.27 -8.82 -38.72
C MET A 20 28.24 -9.93 -39.15
N PRO A 21 27.77 -11.04 -39.74
CA PRO A 21 28.62 -12.09 -40.28
C PRO A 21 29.57 -11.56 -41.35
N ASN A 22 30.84 -11.98 -41.29
CA ASN A 22 31.85 -11.64 -42.27
C ASN A 22 31.98 -12.75 -43.32
N ALA A 23 31.77 -12.43 -44.60
CA ALA A 23 31.86 -13.38 -45.71
C ALA A 23 33.20 -14.13 -45.78
N LEU A 24 34.30 -13.55 -45.26
CA LEU A 24 35.61 -14.19 -45.22
C LEU A 24 35.67 -15.43 -44.32
N HIS A 25 34.77 -15.55 -43.33
CA HIS A 25 34.71 -16.70 -42.44
C HIS A 25 33.91 -17.88 -43.03
N TYR A 26 33.27 -17.67 -44.18
CA TYR A 26 32.43 -18.67 -44.85
C TYR A 26 33.11 -19.21 -46.10
N GLN A 27 34.38 -19.61 -45.99
CA GLN A 27 35.10 -20.27 -47.07
C GLN A 27 34.67 -21.75 -47.21
N PRO A 28 34.49 -22.26 -48.43
CA PRO A 28 34.15 -23.66 -48.66
C PRO A 28 35.33 -24.55 -48.24
N GLN A 29 35.06 -25.54 -47.37
CA GLN A 29 36.08 -26.51 -46.94
C GLN A 29 35.91 -27.82 -47.71
N GLY A 30 36.90 -28.16 -48.54
CA GLY A 30 37.01 -29.46 -49.22
C GLY A 30 36.33 -29.57 -50.59
N GLY A 31 36.82 -30.52 -51.41
CA GLY A 31 36.30 -30.84 -52.74
C GLY A 31 37.40 -31.01 -53.79
N TRP A 32 37.81 -32.25 -54.08
CA TRP A 32 38.82 -32.54 -55.12
C TRP A 32 38.22 -32.63 -56.54
N THR A 33 36.89 -32.75 -56.65
CA THR A 33 36.15 -32.82 -57.92
C THR A 33 35.34 -31.54 -58.18
N ALA A 34 35.09 -31.21 -59.45
CA ALA A 34 34.36 -30.00 -59.82
C ALA A 34 32.94 -29.94 -59.21
N GLY A 35 32.23 -31.06 -59.18
CA GLY A 35 30.89 -31.15 -58.59
C GLY A 35 30.89 -30.91 -57.07
N ARG A 36 31.84 -31.49 -56.32
CA ARG A 36 31.93 -31.28 -54.86
C ARG A 36 32.34 -29.85 -54.49
N ARG A 37 33.19 -29.19 -55.29
CA ARG A 37 33.53 -27.76 -55.08
C ARG A 37 32.34 -26.84 -55.27
N ALA A 38 31.53 -27.09 -56.30
CA ALA A 38 30.30 -26.32 -56.54
C ALA A 38 29.30 -26.49 -55.39
N GLN A 39 29.16 -27.72 -54.88
CA GLN A 39 28.30 -28.02 -53.74
C GLN A 39 28.79 -27.35 -52.44
N ALA A 40 30.08 -27.47 -52.11
CA ALA A 40 30.66 -26.83 -50.92
C ALA A 40 30.57 -25.29 -50.97
N GLN A 41 30.68 -24.69 -52.16
CA GLN A 41 30.46 -23.25 -52.36
C GLN A 41 28.99 -22.85 -52.15
N ALA A 42 28.05 -23.64 -52.66
CA ALA A 42 26.62 -23.39 -52.48
C ALA A 42 26.21 -23.49 -51.00
N GLU A 43 26.70 -24.51 -50.28
CA GLU A 43 26.44 -24.71 -48.86
C GLU A 43 27.03 -23.57 -48.00
N SER A 44 28.23 -23.10 -48.33
CA SER A 44 28.87 -22.00 -47.59
C SER A 44 28.15 -20.66 -47.81
N ARG A 45 27.68 -20.40 -49.04
CA ARG A 45 26.84 -19.23 -49.36
C ARG A 45 25.50 -19.29 -48.64
N ALA A 46 24.83 -20.45 -48.67
CA ALA A 46 23.56 -20.63 -47.97
C ALA A 46 23.70 -20.49 -46.44
N ARG A 47 24.83 -20.89 -45.85
CA ARG A 47 25.12 -20.66 -44.42
C ARG A 47 25.34 -19.17 -44.14
N PHE A 48 26.13 -18.48 -44.95
CA PHE A 48 26.33 -17.03 -44.83
C PHE A 48 25.02 -16.24 -44.97
N GLU A 49 24.20 -16.56 -45.97
CA GLU A 49 22.91 -15.88 -46.20
C GLU A 49 21.94 -16.08 -45.03
N ARG A 50 21.88 -17.29 -44.46
CA ARG A 50 21.06 -17.58 -43.26
C ARG A 50 21.55 -16.79 -42.05
N ASP A 51 22.85 -16.83 -41.75
CA ASP A 51 23.41 -16.14 -40.60
C ASP A 51 23.29 -14.62 -40.75
N TRP A 52 23.42 -14.10 -41.97
CA TRP A 52 23.25 -12.68 -42.29
C TRP A 52 21.80 -12.23 -42.09
N GLN A 53 20.82 -13.02 -42.56
CA GLN A 53 19.40 -12.75 -42.33
C GLN A 53 19.05 -12.83 -40.84
N ALA A 54 19.58 -13.81 -40.11
CA ALA A 54 19.40 -13.93 -38.67
C ALA A 54 19.97 -12.73 -37.90
N ALA A 55 21.18 -12.28 -38.27
CA ALA A 55 21.81 -11.10 -37.67
C ALA A 55 21.04 -9.80 -37.98
N GLN A 56 20.52 -9.65 -39.21
CA GLN A 56 19.66 -8.51 -39.58
C GLN A 56 18.35 -8.51 -38.78
N ALA A 57 17.71 -9.66 -38.62
CA ALA A 57 16.49 -9.79 -37.82
C ALA A 57 16.76 -9.48 -36.34
N ALA A 58 17.87 -9.97 -35.79
CA ALA A 58 18.28 -9.68 -34.41
C ALA A 58 18.59 -8.18 -34.20
N GLU A 59 19.25 -7.51 -35.16
CA GLU A 59 19.49 -6.07 -35.09
C GLU A 59 18.20 -5.25 -35.20
N ALA A 60 17.27 -5.64 -36.07
CA ALA A 60 15.96 -5.01 -36.16
C ALA A 60 15.17 -5.15 -34.85
N HIS A 61 15.21 -6.34 -34.23
CA HIS A 61 14.58 -6.59 -32.94
C HIS A 61 15.23 -5.76 -31.81
N ARG A 62 16.56 -5.71 -31.75
CA ARG A 62 17.30 -4.87 -30.79
C ARG A 62 16.93 -3.39 -30.93
N LEU A 63 16.84 -2.87 -32.15
CA LEU A 63 16.45 -1.48 -32.40
C LEU A 63 15.01 -1.19 -31.95
N GLN A 64 14.08 -2.14 -32.16
CA GLN A 64 12.71 -2.03 -31.66
C GLN A 64 12.66 -2.00 -30.13
N GLN A 65 13.39 -2.90 -29.46
CA GLN A 65 13.49 -2.96 -28.00
C GLN A 65 14.17 -1.70 -27.41
N LEU A 66 15.23 -1.20 -28.06
CA LEU A 66 15.88 0.03 -27.63
C LEU A 66 14.92 1.23 -27.76
N ALA A 67 14.14 1.29 -28.83
CA ALA A 67 13.16 2.35 -29.04
C ALA A 67 11.97 2.28 -28.05
N SER A 68 11.50 1.07 -27.69
CA SER A 68 10.48 0.93 -26.65
C SER A 68 11.03 1.36 -25.29
N TYR A 69 12.23 0.91 -24.93
CA TYR A 69 12.84 1.25 -23.66
C TYR A 69 13.15 2.75 -23.53
N GLN A 70 13.58 3.40 -24.62
CA GLN A 70 13.74 4.86 -24.65
C GLN A 70 12.42 5.60 -24.41
N ARG A 71 11.31 5.13 -24.98
CA ARG A 71 9.99 5.74 -24.76
C ARG A 71 9.52 5.55 -23.33
N GLU A 72 9.66 4.35 -22.77
CA GLU A 72 9.31 4.05 -21.39
C GLU A 72 10.12 4.90 -20.41
N TYR A 73 11.43 5.01 -20.63
CA TYR A 73 12.29 5.88 -19.82
C TYR A 73 11.90 7.35 -19.93
N GLN A 74 11.58 7.85 -21.13
CA GLN A 74 11.14 9.24 -21.30
C GLN A 74 9.83 9.51 -20.55
N GLN A 75 8.85 8.61 -20.68
CA GLN A 75 7.58 8.73 -19.95
C GLN A 75 7.79 8.72 -18.43
N TRP A 76 8.64 7.82 -17.94
CA TRP A 76 8.99 7.77 -16.53
C TRP A 76 9.71 9.05 -16.06
N ALA A 77 10.71 9.51 -16.81
CA ALA A 77 11.48 10.71 -16.48
C ALA A 77 10.62 11.97 -16.48
N ASP A 78 9.74 12.12 -17.48
CA ASP A 78 8.80 13.24 -17.59
C ASP A 78 7.79 13.22 -16.42
N ALA A 79 7.28 12.05 -16.04
CA ALA A 79 6.41 11.89 -14.89
C ALA A 79 7.10 12.30 -13.58
N GLN A 80 8.33 11.82 -13.35
CA GLN A 80 9.12 12.17 -12.15
C GLN A 80 9.40 13.68 -12.09
N LEU A 81 9.81 14.30 -13.20
CA LEU A 81 10.04 15.75 -13.25
C LEU A 81 8.74 16.54 -13.06
N ALA A 82 7.61 16.07 -13.63
CA ALA A 82 6.31 16.70 -13.43
C ALA A 82 5.89 16.69 -11.96
N ASP A 83 6.13 15.60 -11.24
CA ASP A 83 5.83 15.49 -9.81
C ASP A 83 6.74 16.40 -8.97
N VAL A 84 8.05 16.45 -9.26
CA VAL A 84 8.98 17.39 -8.62
C VAL A 84 8.54 18.84 -8.84
N ARG A 85 8.16 19.20 -10.08
CA ARG A 85 7.66 20.54 -10.41
C ARG A 85 6.35 20.85 -9.70
N ARG A 86 5.41 19.90 -9.64
CA ARG A 86 4.14 20.07 -8.93
C ARG A 86 4.37 20.31 -7.44
N HIS A 87 5.24 19.54 -6.82
CA HIS A 87 5.63 19.72 -5.42
C HIS A 87 6.27 21.09 -5.19
N ASN A 88 7.25 21.46 -6.01
CA ASN A 88 7.93 22.76 -5.93
C ASN A 88 6.95 23.93 -6.13
N ALA A 89 6.01 23.80 -7.08
CA ALA A 89 4.95 24.78 -7.29
C ALA A 89 4.02 24.90 -6.08
N GLY A 90 3.67 23.78 -5.43
CA GLY A 90 2.91 23.77 -4.18
C GLY A 90 3.64 24.52 -3.06
N VAL A 91 4.93 24.22 -2.84
CA VAL A 91 5.75 24.93 -1.84
C VAL A 91 5.77 26.45 -2.10
N VAL A 92 5.93 26.87 -3.36
CA VAL A 92 5.89 28.28 -3.73
C VAL A 92 4.51 28.89 -3.47
N ALA A 93 3.44 28.20 -3.84
CA ALA A 93 2.07 28.66 -3.63
C ALA A 93 1.77 28.85 -2.13
N THR A 94 2.11 27.88 -1.28
CA THR A 94 1.94 27.99 0.18
C THR A 94 2.77 29.15 0.74
N THR A 95 4.04 29.28 0.34
CA THR A 95 4.92 30.39 0.80
C THR A 95 4.38 31.76 0.40
N ASP A 96 3.89 31.89 -0.83
CA ASP A 96 3.25 33.12 -1.32
C ASP A 96 1.93 33.41 -0.58
N GLY A 97 1.12 32.38 -0.31
CA GLY A 97 -0.11 32.49 0.46
C GLY A 97 0.13 32.96 1.89
N VAL A 98 1.17 32.43 2.56
CA VAL A 98 1.60 32.89 3.89
C VAL A 98 1.98 34.38 3.86
N ARG A 99 2.72 34.82 2.84
CA ARG A 99 3.08 36.24 2.68
C ARG A 99 1.84 37.12 2.49
N ARG A 100 0.80 36.62 1.84
CA ARG A 100 -0.49 37.30 1.66
C ARG A 100 -1.44 37.15 2.86
N ARG A 101 -1.02 36.43 3.91
CA ARG A 101 -1.84 36.09 5.09
C ARG A 101 -3.12 35.34 4.72
N GLU A 102 -3.05 34.46 3.73
CA GLU A 102 -4.16 33.60 3.35
C GLU A 102 -4.36 32.50 4.43
N PRO A 103 -5.58 32.33 5.00
CA PRO A 103 -5.78 31.45 6.15
C PRO A 103 -5.30 30.01 5.96
N ASP A 104 -5.69 29.36 4.85
CA ASP A 104 -5.34 27.96 4.61
C ASP A 104 -3.83 27.75 4.45
N ALA A 105 -3.15 28.65 3.73
CA ALA A 105 -1.70 28.59 3.53
C ALA A 105 -0.93 28.83 4.83
N VAL A 106 -1.40 29.76 5.66
CA VAL A 106 -0.82 30.04 6.99
C VAL A 106 -0.98 28.83 7.91
N ILE A 107 -2.18 28.25 7.96
CA ILE A 107 -2.46 27.06 8.76
C ILE A 107 -1.60 25.88 8.32
N GLU A 108 -1.52 25.61 7.02
CA GLU A 108 -0.72 24.53 6.44
C GLU A 108 0.77 24.72 6.77
N TYR A 109 1.31 25.92 6.54
CA TYR A 109 2.72 26.23 6.76
C TYR A 109 3.14 26.04 8.23
N PHE A 110 2.40 26.65 9.17
CA PHE A 110 2.75 26.58 10.59
C PHE A 110 2.48 25.20 11.19
N SER A 111 1.46 24.48 10.70
CA SER A 111 1.26 23.09 11.09
C SER A 111 2.41 22.21 10.61
N ALA A 112 2.83 22.34 9.34
CA ALA A 112 3.98 21.63 8.79
C ALA A 112 5.27 21.94 9.55
N ALA A 113 5.48 23.20 9.96
CA ALA A 113 6.63 23.58 10.78
C ALA A 113 6.65 22.85 12.14
N LEU A 114 5.49 22.74 12.81
CA LEU A 114 5.37 21.99 14.06
C LEU A 114 5.64 20.49 13.89
N TYR A 115 5.18 19.88 12.79
CA TYR A 115 5.44 18.45 12.51
C TYR A 115 6.89 18.17 12.12
N ALA A 116 7.51 19.08 11.37
CA ALA A 116 8.91 18.97 10.95
C ALA A 116 9.88 19.21 12.12
N SER A 117 9.42 19.80 13.21
CA SER A 117 10.25 20.07 14.38
C SER A 117 10.79 18.79 15.01
N THR A 118 12.11 18.73 15.14
CA THR A 118 12.82 17.68 15.90
C THR A 118 12.95 18.02 17.38
N ALA A 119 12.53 19.21 17.81
CA ALA A 119 12.64 19.65 19.20
C ALA A 119 11.55 19.03 20.08
N TRP A 120 10.41 18.63 19.49
CA TRP A 120 9.34 17.97 20.21
C TRP A 120 9.75 16.56 20.65
N PRO A 121 9.66 16.20 21.95
CA PRO A 121 10.14 14.91 22.44
C PRO A 121 9.48 13.70 21.77
N GLU A 122 10.24 12.62 21.64
CA GLU A 122 9.73 11.34 21.14
C GLU A 122 8.70 10.75 22.11
N GLY A 123 7.60 10.22 21.57
CA GLY A 123 6.49 9.66 22.35
C GLY A 123 5.55 10.71 22.98
N PHE A 124 5.78 12.00 22.76
CA PHE A 124 4.79 13.03 23.12
C PHE A 124 3.75 13.16 22.02
N PRO A 125 2.47 13.36 22.40
CA PRO A 125 1.40 13.56 21.43
C PRO A 125 1.62 14.82 20.58
N ARG A 126 1.02 14.83 19.38
CA ARG A 126 1.13 15.93 18.41
C ARG A 126 -0.21 16.26 17.75
N GLN A 127 -1.34 16.09 18.44
CA GLN A 127 -2.61 16.58 17.88
C GLN A 127 -2.65 18.09 17.86
N VAL A 128 -3.16 18.64 16.75
CA VAL A 128 -3.33 20.05 16.53
C VAL A 128 -4.66 20.37 15.85
N ALA A 129 -5.30 21.43 16.28
CA ALA A 129 -6.36 22.09 15.52
C ALA A 129 -6.02 23.57 15.39
N ALA A 130 -6.07 24.10 14.18
CA ALA A 130 -5.61 25.43 13.85
C ALA A 130 -6.69 26.23 13.10
N ALA A 131 -6.74 27.52 13.37
CA ALA A 131 -7.44 28.51 12.57
C ALA A 131 -6.63 29.81 12.56
N TYR A 132 -6.75 30.59 11.50
CA TYR A 132 -6.02 31.85 11.34
C TYR A 132 -6.96 33.02 11.08
N ASP A 133 -6.75 34.10 11.83
CA ASP A 133 -7.43 35.38 11.71
C ASP A 133 -6.54 36.35 10.92
N PRO A 134 -6.81 36.57 9.62
CA PRO A 134 -5.93 37.36 8.75
C PRO A 134 -5.94 38.84 9.10
N ASP A 135 -7.06 39.37 9.59
CA ASP A 135 -7.22 40.77 9.96
C ASP A 135 -6.41 41.10 11.23
N ALA A 136 -6.41 40.17 12.19
CA ALA A 136 -5.64 40.30 13.43
C ALA A 136 -4.20 39.77 13.32
N GLY A 137 -3.84 39.12 12.21
CA GLY A 137 -2.57 38.38 12.08
C GLY A 137 -2.39 37.33 13.18
N GLN A 138 -3.48 36.69 13.61
CA GLN A 138 -3.48 35.83 14.80
C GLN A 138 -3.73 34.36 14.44
N LEU A 139 -2.82 33.49 14.85
CA LEU A 139 -3.01 32.04 14.77
C LEU A 139 -3.63 31.52 16.07
N VAL A 140 -4.72 30.78 15.97
CA VAL A 140 -5.39 30.13 17.10
C VAL A 140 -5.18 28.63 17.00
N LEU A 141 -4.56 28.06 18.03
CA LEU A 141 -4.09 26.68 18.04
C LEU A 141 -4.61 25.94 19.28
N ASP A 142 -5.15 24.75 19.07
CA ASP A 142 -5.28 23.73 20.09
C ASP A 142 -4.20 22.70 19.86
N TRP A 143 -3.43 22.38 20.89
CA TRP A 143 -2.31 21.44 20.82
C TRP A 143 -2.43 20.40 21.93
N GLU A 144 -2.22 19.14 21.61
CA GLU A 144 -2.24 18.07 22.60
C GLU A 144 -0.93 18.01 23.38
N LEU A 145 -1.09 17.99 24.70
CA LEU A 145 -0.05 17.89 25.69
C LEU A 145 0.05 16.45 26.19
N PRO A 146 1.24 16.02 26.64
CA PRO A 146 1.39 14.69 27.23
C PRO A 146 0.52 14.54 28.49
N SER A 147 0.01 13.33 28.70
CA SER A 147 -0.74 12.99 29.93
C SER A 147 0.19 12.84 31.14
N TYR A 148 -0.38 12.73 32.34
CA TYR A 148 0.38 12.63 33.61
C TYR A 148 1.36 11.44 33.65
N GLY A 149 1.11 10.39 32.85
CA GLY A 149 1.98 9.22 32.75
C GLY A 149 3.38 9.52 32.21
N VAL A 150 3.57 10.67 31.55
CA VAL A 150 4.88 11.12 31.03
C VAL A 150 5.94 11.31 32.11
N VAL A 151 5.52 11.49 33.37
CA VAL A 151 6.42 11.58 34.52
C VAL A 151 6.50 10.22 35.21
N PRO A 152 7.64 9.49 35.08
CA PRO A 152 7.77 8.15 35.64
C PRO A 152 7.49 8.09 37.14
N GLU A 153 6.90 6.97 37.58
CA GLU A 153 6.69 6.68 39.00
C GLU A 153 7.99 6.39 39.72
N ALA A 154 8.94 5.75 39.04
CA ALA A 154 10.27 5.47 39.54
C ALA A 154 11.15 6.72 39.46
N LYS A 155 11.83 7.04 40.57
CA LYS A 155 12.88 8.07 40.62
C LYS A 155 14.22 7.53 40.14
N ALA A 156 14.52 6.29 40.47
CA ALA A 156 15.76 5.61 40.11
C ALA A 156 15.54 4.09 40.10
N VAL A 157 16.24 3.40 39.21
CA VAL A 157 16.29 1.94 39.16
C VAL A 157 17.71 1.51 39.52
N ARG A 158 17.86 0.55 40.43
CA ARG A 158 19.16 -0.02 40.81
C ARG A 158 19.12 -1.52 40.63
N TYR A 159 20.00 -2.03 39.78
CA TYR A 159 20.23 -3.47 39.64
C TYR A 159 20.85 -4.05 40.92
N VAL A 160 20.24 -5.12 41.43
CA VAL A 160 20.66 -5.84 42.64
C VAL A 160 21.20 -7.21 42.22
N SER A 161 22.52 -7.28 42.09
CA SER A 161 23.23 -8.47 41.58
C SER A 161 23.07 -9.73 42.43
N SER A 162 22.76 -9.61 43.72
CA SER A 162 22.55 -10.77 44.61
C SER A 162 21.26 -11.52 44.32
N THR A 163 20.27 -10.84 43.75
CA THR A 163 18.92 -11.37 43.48
C THR A 163 18.57 -11.32 41.99
N ASP A 164 19.51 -10.88 41.15
CA ASP A 164 19.34 -10.68 39.71
C ASP A 164 18.04 -9.93 39.38
N GLN A 165 17.82 -8.82 40.09
CA GLN A 165 16.56 -8.05 40.04
C GLN A 165 16.81 -6.55 40.08
N ASP A 166 15.97 -5.81 39.39
CA ASP A 166 15.93 -4.36 39.45
C ASP A 166 15.11 -3.88 40.64
N LYS A 167 15.71 -3.01 41.46
CA LYS A 167 15.05 -2.36 42.58
C LYS A 167 14.74 -0.91 42.25
N GLU A 168 13.46 -0.59 42.13
CA GLU A 168 12.99 0.76 41.91
C GLU A 168 12.86 1.55 43.22
N THR A 169 13.23 2.83 43.18
CA THR A 169 12.96 3.80 44.24
C THR A 169 11.80 4.70 43.79
N PRO A 170 10.67 4.76 44.51
CA PRO A 170 9.52 5.55 44.08
C PRO A 170 9.82 7.05 44.15
N ARG A 171 9.28 7.79 43.18
CA ARG A 171 9.30 9.25 43.15
C ARG A 171 8.15 9.80 43.99
N PRO A 172 8.41 10.76 44.91
CA PRO A 172 7.35 11.41 45.68
C PRO A 172 6.28 12.04 44.79
N VAL A 173 5.00 11.88 45.15
CA VAL A 173 3.87 12.41 44.38
C VAL A 173 3.94 13.93 44.21
N THR A 174 4.42 14.65 45.23
CA THR A 174 4.64 16.10 45.16
C THR A 174 5.66 16.48 44.09
N GLN A 175 6.74 15.70 43.98
CA GLN A 175 7.77 15.91 42.94
C GLN A 175 7.21 15.57 41.55
N ARG A 176 6.43 14.49 41.42
CA ARG A 176 5.78 14.14 40.14
C ARG A 176 4.84 15.24 39.65
N ARG A 177 4.04 15.82 40.55
CA ARG A 177 3.14 16.94 40.24
C ARG A 177 3.88 18.19 39.78
N ALA A 178 4.97 18.54 40.45
CA ALA A 178 5.80 19.67 40.06
C ALA A 178 6.42 19.45 38.67
N LEU A 179 7.06 18.31 38.44
CA LEU A 179 7.64 17.96 37.14
C LEU A 179 6.59 17.95 36.02
N TYR A 180 5.38 17.45 36.29
CA TYR A 180 4.33 17.43 35.27
C TYR A 180 3.89 18.85 34.88
N LYS A 181 3.69 19.74 35.87
CA LYS A 181 3.40 21.16 35.58
C LYS A 181 4.49 21.81 34.74
N GLU A 182 5.74 21.58 35.12
CA GLU A 182 6.90 22.09 34.42
C GLU A 182 6.95 21.58 32.96
N VAL A 183 6.71 20.28 32.74
CA VAL A 183 6.63 19.69 31.39
C VAL A 183 5.53 20.33 30.54
N LEU A 184 4.33 20.55 31.11
CA LEU A 184 3.25 21.22 30.39
C LEU A 184 3.61 22.67 30.03
N ALA A 185 4.24 23.41 30.95
CA ALA A 185 4.68 24.78 30.70
C ALA A 185 5.77 24.84 29.61
N GLN A 186 6.78 23.97 29.70
CA GLN A 186 7.83 23.85 28.69
C GLN A 186 7.27 23.48 27.32
N SER A 187 6.31 22.55 27.28
CA SER A 187 5.62 22.13 26.05
C SER A 187 4.91 23.30 25.36
N MET A 188 4.18 24.12 26.13
CA MET A 188 3.50 25.31 25.59
C MET A 188 4.51 26.34 25.06
N LEU A 189 5.59 26.60 25.80
CA LEU A 189 6.65 27.52 25.37
C LEU A 189 7.39 27.01 24.13
N LEU A 190 7.59 25.70 24.02
CA LEU A 190 8.23 25.08 22.86
C LEU A 190 7.38 25.25 21.60
N VAL A 191 6.07 24.99 21.67
CA VAL A 191 5.17 25.23 20.52
C VAL A 191 5.20 26.70 20.08
N LEU A 192 5.14 27.64 21.03
CA LEU A 192 5.27 29.07 20.72
C LEU A 192 6.63 29.40 20.08
N HIS A 193 7.70 28.82 20.60
CA HIS A 193 9.05 29.01 20.06
C HIS A 193 9.14 28.55 18.61
N GLU A 194 8.69 27.33 18.31
CA GLU A 194 8.71 26.76 16.96
C GLU A 194 7.89 27.61 15.97
N LEU A 195 6.70 28.05 16.38
CA LEU A 195 5.84 28.92 15.55
C LEU A 195 6.51 30.27 15.25
N PHE A 196 7.01 30.96 16.27
CA PHE A 196 7.62 32.29 16.07
C PHE A 196 9.00 32.22 15.41
N ALA A 197 9.70 31.09 15.53
CA ALA A 197 10.94 30.82 14.81
C ALA A 197 10.69 30.52 13.33
N ALA A 198 9.60 29.80 13.01
CA ALA A 198 9.19 29.51 11.64
C ALA A 198 8.62 30.73 10.89
N ASP A 199 8.19 31.78 11.62
CA ASP A 199 7.65 33.01 11.04
C ASP A 199 8.75 33.94 10.47
N GLU A 200 9.39 33.50 9.40
CA GLU A 200 10.33 34.31 8.62
C GLU A 200 9.62 35.34 7.73
N LEU A 201 8.35 35.10 7.40
CA LEU A 201 7.57 35.90 6.46
C LEU A 201 6.73 37.01 7.12
N GLY A 202 6.66 37.04 8.45
CA GLY A 202 5.95 38.08 9.21
C GLY A 202 4.43 37.94 9.15
N ALA A 203 3.94 36.71 9.09
CA ALA A 203 2.52 36.39 9.06
C ALA A 203 1.88 36.44 10.46
N LEU A 204 2.64 36.29 11.54
CA LEU A 204 2.11 36.21 12.90
C LEU A 204 2.38 37.48 13.71
N GLU A 205 1.30 38.14 14.11
CA GLU A 205 1.34 39.20 15.14
C GLU A 205 1.19 38.59 16.54
N SER A 206 0.34 37.58 16.67
CA SER A 206 0.14 36.84 17.93
C SER A 206 -0.31 35.40 17.70
N VAL A 207 -0.14 34.57 18.72
CA VAL A 207 -0.62 33.19 18.77
C VAL A 207 -1.46 32.99 20.03
N ALA A 208 -2.69 32.50 19.86
CA ALA A 208 -3.51 31.98 20.95
C ALA A 208 -3.36 30.45 20.99
N LEU A 209 -2.64 29.94 21.98
CA LEU A 209 -2.33 28.52 22.12
C LEU A 209 -3.10 27.92 23.30
N ASN A 210 -3.79 26.82 23.07
CA ASN A 210 -4.51 26.05 24.08
C ASN A 210 -3.95 24.62 24.15
N GLY A 211 -3.47 24.23 25.32
CA GLY A 211 -2.98 22.89 25.56
C GLY A 211 -4.07 21.98 26.11
N PHE A 212 -4.40 20.89 25.42
CA PHE A 212 -5.36 19.88 25.90
C PHE A 212 -4.71 18.54 26.14
N VAL A 213 -5.36 17.70 26.92
CA VAL A 213 -5.02 16.28 27.06
C VAL A 213 -6.27 15.48 26.75
N ASP A 214 -6.10 14.40 25.99
CA ASP A 214 -7.16 13.43 25.76
C ASP A 214 -7.35 12.53 26.98
N GLY A 215 -8.61 12.36 27.35
CA GLY A 215 -8.97 11.55 28.49
C GLY A 215 -10.46 11.43 28.70
N HIS A 216 -10.82 10.59 29.67
CA HIS A 216 -12.18 10.53 30.18
C HIS A 216 -12.31 11.58 31.28
N ASP A 217 -13.36 12.41 31.21
CA ASP A 217 -13.68 13.30 32.33
C ASP A 217 -13.95 12.43 33.57
N PRO A 218 -13.19 12.57 34.66
CA PRO A 218 -13.34 11.74 35.85
C PRO A 218 -14.70 11.92 36.55
N THR A 219 -15.44 12.98 36.22
CA THR A 219 -16.76 13.31 36.76
C THR A 219 -17.88 12.73 35.91
N THR A 220 -17.75 12.74 34.57
CA THR A 220 -18.83 12.33 33.65
C THR A 220 -18.55 11.03 32.91
N GLY A 221 -17.32 10.52 32.93
CA GLY A 221 -16.88 9.31 32.24
C GLY A 221 -16.86 9.42 30.71
N ARG A 222 -17.13 10.61 30.16
CA ARG A 222 -17.18 10.81 28.71
C ARG A 222 -15.79 11.10 28.16
N PRO A 223 -15.42 10.54 26.99
CA PRO A 223 -14.20 10.95 26.30
C PRO A 223 -14.35 12.41 25.85
N GLY A 224 -13.29 13.20 26.03
CA GLY A 224 -13.26 14.59 25.56
C GLY A 224 -11.94 15.30 25.86
N HIS A 225 -11.74 16.43 25.19
CA HIS A 225 -10.52 17.22 25.34
C HIS A 225 -10.61 18.05 26.63
N THR A 226 -9.66 17.84 27.55
CA THR A 226 -9.55 18.66 28.75
C THR A 226 -8.39 19.64 28.59
N PHE A 227 -8.71 20.93 28.54
CA PHE A 227 -7.70 22.00 28.43
C PHE A 227 -7.00 22.19 29.77
N LEU A 228 -5.68 22.05 29.80
CA LEU A 228 -4.86 22.24 30.99
C LEU A 228 -4.02 23.51 30.93
N ALA A 229 -3.88 24.12 29.75
CA ALA A 229 -3.16 25.37 29.58
C ALA A 229 -3.79 26.25 28.49
N THR A 230 -3.67 27.57 28.61
CA THR A 230 -3.98 28.52 27.54
C THR A 230 -3.07 29.74 27.66
N VAL A 231 -2.67 30.32 26.53
CA VAL A 231 -1.84 31.54 26.49
C VAL A 231 -2.12 32.30 25.20
N MET A 232 -2.09 33.62 25.27
CA MET A 232 -2.13 34.49 24.09
C MET A 232 -0.85 35.32 24.09
N ALA A 233 0.09 34.96 23.21
CA ALA A 233 1.41 35.57 23.15
C ALA A 233 1.55 36.41 21.87
N SER A 234 2.03 37.65 21.99
CA SER A 234 2.46 38.45 20.84
C SER A 234 3.86 38.07 20.41
N CYS A 235 4.14 38.07 19.10
CA CYS A 235 5.47 37.80 18.55
C CYS A 235 6.55 38.74 19.13
N SER A 236 6.24 40.04 19.29
CA SER A 236 7.15 41.03 19.85
C SER A 236 7.57 40.71 21.29
N SER A 237 6.59 40.57 22.19
CA SER A 237 6.86 40.29 23.61
C SER A 237 7.56 38.94 23.81
N PHE A 238 7.26 37.93 23.00
CA PHE A 238 7.90 36.61 23.12
C PHE A 238 9.37 36.64 22.69
N ARG A 239 9.73 37.40 21.65
CA ARG A 239 11.10 37.53 21.15
C ARG A 239 12.05 38.25 22.12
N GLU A 240 11.52 38.99 23.10
CA GLU A 240 12.32 39.62 24.16
C GLU A 240 12.75 38.62 25.26
N LEU A 241 12.15 37.42 25.28
CA LEU A 241 12.43 36.41 26.30
C LEU A 241 13.69 35.60 25.98
N GLN A 242 14.56 35.43 26.98
CA GLN A 242 15.70 34.52 26.90
C GLN A 242 15.31 33.13 27.44
N LEU A 243 14.63 32.33 26.61
CA LEU A 243 14.02 31.04 27.03
C LEU A 243 15.00 30.06 27.72
N ALA A 244 16.29 30.10 27.40
CA ALA A 244 17.29 29.25 28.04
C ALA A 244 17.52 29.54 29.55
N GLN A 245 17.02 30.65 30.06
CA GLN A 245 17.23 31.10 31.45
C GLN A 245 15.94 31.29 32.24
N VAL A 246 14.77 31.04 31.64
CA VAL A 246 13.48 31.25 32.31
C VAL A 246 13.07 30.02 33.10
N ASP A 247 12.39 30.25 34.22
CA ASP A 247 11.50 29.24 34.79
C ASP A 247 10.25 29.14 33.91
N ALA A 248 9.93 27.95 33.42
CA ALA A 248 8.86 27.76 32.44
C ALA A 248 7.48 28.12 32.99
N GLU A 249 7.21 27.79 34.25
CA GLU A 249 5.92 28.09 34.89
C GLU A 249 5.73 29.60 35.05
N SER A 250 6.71 30.31 35.64
CA SER A 250 6.65 31.77 35.75
C SER A 250 6.68 32.49 34.40
N CYS A 251 7.43 31.97 33.42
CA CYS A 251 7.44 32.56 32.07
C CYS A 251 6.05 32.49 31.43
N LEU A 252 5.40 31.33 31.49
CA LEU A 252 4.07 31.15 30.93
C LEU A 252 3.03 31.98 31.69
N ALA A 253 3.02 31.91 33.02
CA ALA A 253 1.99 32.51 33.86
C ALA A 253 2.17 34.02 34.06
N ASP A 254 3.38 34.48 34.38
CA ASP A 254 3.63 35.87 34.79
C ASP A 254 4.00 36.75 33.59
N ALA A 255 4.94 36.29 32.75
CA ALA A 255 5.44 37.08 31.63
C ALA A 255 4.46 37.09 30.44
N LEU A 256 3.96 35.92 30.03
CA LEU A 256 3.02 35.80 28.91
C LEU A 256 1.54 35.90 29.34
N ARG A 257 1.27 36.03 30.65
CA ARG A 257 -0.10 36.07 31.21
C ARG A 257 -0.96 34.86 30.82
N GLY A 258 -0.32 33.73 30.59
CA GLY A 258 -0.98 32.45 30.35
C GLY A 258 -1.62 31.89 31.62
N GLN A 259 -2.43 30.87 31.44
CA GLN A 259 -3.05 30.11 32.52
C GLN A 259 -2.64 28.65 32.40
N LEU A 260 -2.16 28.10 33.51
CA LEU A 260 -1.88 26.69 33.67
C LEU A 260 -2.81 26.12 34.74
N SER A 261 -3.25 24.88 34.56
CA SER A 261 -4.11 24.19 35.53
C SER A 261 -3.47 24.18 36.92
N ALA A 262 -4.28 24.48 37.93
CA ALA A 262 -3.83 24.41 39.33
C ALA A 262 -3.46 22.97 39.74
N ARG A 263 -4.17 21.98 39.16
CA ARG A 263 -3.97 20.53 39.39
C ARG A 263 -4.12 19.75 38.08
N PRO A 264 -3.10 19.79 37.22
CA PRO A 264 -3.16 19.09 35.93
C PRO A 264 -3.16 17.57 36.10
N ASP A 265 -2.61 17.04 37.20
CA ASP A 265 -2.67 15.62 37.56
C ASP A 265 -4.10 15.12 37.84
N GLN A 266 -5.03 16.04 38.11
CA GLN A 266 -6.45 15.77 38.35
C GLN A 266 -7.32 16.27 37.19
N LEU A 267 -6.72 16.62 36.05
CA LEU A 267 -7.42 17.16 34.88
C LEU A 267 -8.31 18.36 35.22
N THR A 268 -7.86 19.24 36.12
CA THR A 268 -8.62 20.47 36.41
C THR A 268 -8.59 21.39 35.20
N ALA A 269 -9.72 21.55 34.54
CA ALA A 269 -9.83 22.28 33.28
C ALA A 269 -9.52 23.78 33.46
N VAL A 270 -8.83 24.34 32.46
CA VAL A 270 -8.63 25.77 32.23
C VAL A 270 -9.51 26.17 31.06
N ARG A 271 -10.13 27.35 31.12
CA ARG A 271 -10.97 27.83 30.02
C ARG A 271 -10.07 28.42 28.91
N PRO A 272 -10.11 27.91 27.67
CA PRO A 272 -9.38 28.50 26.55
C PRO A 272 -9.76 29.96 26.32
N SER A 273 -8.76 30.78 26.00
CA SER A 273 -8.96 32.21 25.71
C SER A 273 -9.71 32.44 24.40
N ARG A 274 -9.32 31.70 23.34
CA ARG A 274 -9.95 31.69 22.02
C ARG A 274 -9.76 30.30 21.42
N ARG A 275 -10.77 29.74 20.76
CA ARG A 275 -10.70 28.42 20.12
C ARG A 275 -10.64 28.57 18.59
N PRO A 276 -10.09 27.59 17.85
CA PRO A 276 -10.08 27.63 16.39
C PRO A 276 -11.47 27.84 15.77
N HIS A 277 -12.50 27.19 16.32
CA HIS A 277 -13.87 27.33 15.83
C HIS A 277 -14.48 28.73 16.04
N ASP A 278 -13.91 29.56 16.91
CA ASP A 278 -14.35 30.93 17.15
C ASP A 278 -13.87 31.92 16.06
N VAL A 279 -12.95 31.51 15.18
CA VAL A 279 -12.32 32.37 14.16
C VAL A 279 -13.12 32.43 12.85
N GLY A 280 -14.11 31.55 12.66
CA GLY A 280 -15.13 31.70 11.61
C GLY A 280 -14.74 31.28 10.19
N ASN A 281 -13.68 30.47 10.02
CA ASN A 281 -13.30 29.80 8.76
C ASN A 281 -12.55 28.49 9.06
N SER A 282 -12.42 27.60 8.05
CA SER A 282 -11.76 26.28 8.04
C SER A 282 -10.90 26.00 9.28
N VAL A 283 -11.46 25.21 10.21
CA VAL A 283 -10.66 24.59 11.27
C VAL A 283 -9.97 23.40 10.64
N VAL A 284 -8.65 23.47 10.49
CA VAL A 284 -7.87 22.32 10.04
C VAL A 284 -7.29 21.64 11.26
N ALA A 285 -7.64 20.37 11.43
CA ALA A 285 -7.04 19.54 12.45
C ALA A 285 -5.94 18.69 11.80
N HIS A 286 -4.72 18.69 12.34
CA HIS A 286 -3.63 17.75 12.01
C HIS A 286 -3.18 16.94 13.26
N GLY A 287 -2.87 15.64 13.15
CA GLY A 287 -2.48 14.74 14.29
C GLY A 287 -3.59 14.46 15.30
N GLY A 288 -3.83 13.23 15.76
CA GLY A 288 -2.95 12.55 16.70
C GLY A 288 -2.23 11.36 16.14
N ASP A 289 -1.41 10.76 16.99
CA ASP A 289 -0.74 9.53 16.63
C ASP A 289 -1.79 8.54 16.17
N GLU A 290 -1.62 8.18 14.90
CA GLU A 290 -2.49 7.39 14.06
C GLU A 290 -3.62 8.20 13.41
N ASP A 291 -3.50 8.50 12.10
CA ASP A 291 -4.71 8.74 11.30
C ASP A 291 -5.70 7.62 11.66
N PRO A 292 -7.02 7.88 11.77
CA PRO A 292 -7.96 6.86 12.18
C PRO A 292 -7.77 5.64 11.28
N ASN A 293 -7.39 4.51 11.87
CA ASN A 293 -7.25 3.28 11.11
C ASN A 293 -8.64 2.95 10.59
N LEU A 294 -8.82 3.08 9.28
CA LEU A 294 -10.11 2.86 8.63
C LEU A 294 -10.59 1.41 8.86
N PHE A 295 -9.68 0.48 9.18
CA PHE A 295 -10.01 -0.86 9.66
C PHE A 295 -10.60 -0.90 11.07
N GLY A 296 -10.07 -0.10 11.98
CA GLY A 296 -10.41 -0.12 13.41
C GLY A 296 -11.61 0.74 13.81
N MET A 297 -12.05 1.66 12.95
CA MET A 297 -13.14 2.58 13.28
C MET A 297 -14.53 1.93 13.24
N ASP A 298 -15.48 2.49 13.99
CA ASP A 298 -16.87 2.02 13.99
C ASP A 298 -17.51 2.11 12.58
N PRO A 299 -18.30 1.12 12.12
CA PRO A 299 -18.92 1.17 10.79
C PRO A 299 -19.75 2.43 10.52
N ILE A 300 -20.49 2.91 11.52
CA ILE A 300 -21.31 4.12 11.39
C ILE A 300 -20.39 5.35 11.31
N ALA A 301 -19.31 5.37 12.10
CA ALA A 301 -18.30 6.43 12.01
C ALA A 301 -17.60 6.46 10.64
N PHE A 302 -17.39 5.30 10.00
CA PHE A 302 -16.80 5.22 8.66
C PHE A 302 -17.76 5.74 7.58
N GLU A 303 -19.04 5.40 7.68
CA GLU A 303 -20.10 5.93 6.80
C GLU A 303 -20.19 7.46 6.93
N VAL A 304 -20.11 7.99 8.16
CA VAL A 304 -20.08 9.43 8.43
C VAL A 304 -18.83 10.10 7.84
N LEU A 305 -17.64 9.48 7.98
CA LEU A 305 -16.39 9.98 7.40
C LEU A 305 -16.46 10.07 5.87
N VAL A 306 -17.02 9.04 5.21
CA VAL A 306 -17.24 9.06 3.77
C VAL A 306 -18.24 10.16 3.40
N ALA A 307 -19.33 10.34 4.15
CA ALA A 307 -20.25 11.45 3.92
C ALA A 307 -19.56 12.82 4.06
N ASP A 308 -18.65 12.97 5.03
CA ASP A 308 -17.85 14.19 5.22
C ASP A 308 -16.88 14.43 4.06
N LEU A 309 -16.29 13.38 3.47
CA LEU A 309 -15.49 13.47 2.24
C LEU A 309 -16.30 14.05 1.08
N PHE A 310 -17.49 13.53 0.82
CA PHE A 310 -18.35 14.05 -0.25
C PHE A 310 -18.79 15.52 0.02
N ARG A 311 -18.99 15.91 1.29
CA ARG A 311 -19.24 17.32 1.66
C ARG A 311 -18.04 18.22 1.43
N ALA A 312 -16.83 17.76 1.78
CA ALA A 312 -15.59 18.48 1.54
C ALA A 312 -15.29 18.63 0.04
N MET A 313 -15.82 17.74 -0.80
CA MET A 313 -15.82 17.84 -2.27
C MET A 313 -16.90 18.79 -2.82
N GLY A 314 -17.70 19.44 -1.96
CA GLY A 314 -18.73 20.40 -2.35
C GLY A 314 -20.11 19.79 -2.66
N MET A 315 -20.34 18.52 -2.31
CA MET A 315 -21.61 17.82 -2.56
C MET A 315 -22.53 17.83 -1.32
N GLN A 316 -23.83 17.68 -1.53
CA GLN A 316 -24.78 17.51 -0.42
C GLN A 316 -24.91 16.03 -0.08
N ALA A 317 -24.21 15.56 0.95
CA ALA A 317 -24.22 14.14 1.36
C ALA A 317 -24.92 13.92 2.71
N VAL A 318 -25.73 12.87 2.81
CA VAL A 318 -26.44 12.44 4.03
C VAL A 318 -26.31 10.92 4.20
N THR A 319 -25.97 10.47 5.40
CA THR A 319 -25.94 9.04 5.76
C THR A 319 -27.37 8.51 5.88
N THR A 320 -27.68 7.38 5.25
CA THR A 320 -29.00 6.74 5.34
C THR A 320 -29.13 6.01 6.69
N GLN A 321 -30.34 5.89 7.25
CA GLN A 321 -30.54 5.06 8.45
C GLN A 321 -30.74 3.61 8.03
N ARG A 322 -29.99 2.67 8.63
CA ARG A 322 -30.10 1.22 8.44
C ARG A 322 -31.56 0.76 8.41
N SER A 323 -32.16 0.64 7.23
CA SER A 323 -33.46 0.04 6.98
C SER A 323 -33.73 -0.09 5.47
N ASN A 324 -33.47 -1.28 4.93
CA ASN A 324 -34.16 -1.87 3.78
C ASN A 324 -34.05 -1.19 2.40
N ASP A 325 -32.97 -0.46 2.12
CA ASP A 325 -32.74 0.33 0.90
C ASP A 325 -31.73 -0.26 -0.10
N GLY A 326 -31.51 -1.59 -0.06
CA GLY A 326 -30.63 -2.25 -1.03
C GLY A 326 -29.13 -2.00 -0.82
N GLY A 327 -28.74 -1.53 0.38
CA GLY A 327 -27.34 -1.41 0.79
C GLY A 327 -26.66 -0.11 0.38
N VAL A 328 -27.42 0.99 0.29
CA VAL A 328 -26.88 2.35 0.14
C VAL A 328 -26.54 2.88 1.52
N ASP A 329 -25.31 3.36 1.72
CA ASP A 329 -24.86 3.85 3.03
C ASP A 329 -24.82 5.39 3.07
N VAL A 330 -24.58 6.04 1.93
CA VAL A 330 -24.62 7.50 1.79
C VAL A 330 -25.34 7.90 0.50
N ASP A 331 -26.33 8.79 0.62
CA ASP A 331 -26.94 9.50 -0.51
C ASP A 331 -26.22 10.85 -0.69
N ALA A 332 -25.62 11.06 -1.86
CA ALA A 332 -24.96 12.32 -2.21
C ALA A 332 -25.62 12.98 -3.43
N LEU A 333 -25.73 14.30 -3.42
CA LEU A 333 -26.24 15.10 -4.53
C LEU A 333 -25.18 16.11 -4.95
N ASP A 334 -24.70 15.99 -6.19
CA ASP A 334 -23.83 16.98 -6.81
C ASP A 334 -24.70 18.13 -7.39
N PRO A 335 -24.60 19.36 -6.86
CA PRO A 335 -25.42 20.50 -7.29
C PRO A 335 -24.95 21.11 -8.63
N THR A 336 -23.87 20.62 -9.23
CA THR A 336 -23.30 21.18 -10.46
C THR A 336 -24.30 21.14 -11.62
N PRO A 337 -24.66 22.29 -12.23
CA PRO A 337 -25.61 22.31 -13.34
C PRO A 337 -25.11 21.46 -14.53
N ILE A 338 -26.02 20.73 -15.18
CA ILE A 338 -25.79 19.92 -16.40
C ILE A 338 -25.03 18.60 -16.15
N ARG A 339 -24.06 18.55 -15.23
CA ARG A 339 -23.24 17.35 -14.94
C ARG A 339 -23.57 16.65 -13.62
N GLY A 340 -24.08 17.41 -12.65
CA GLY A 340 -24.44 16.90 -11.33
C GLY A 340 -25.71 16.06 -11.35
N GLY A 341 -26.00 15.42 -10.22
CA GLY A 341 -27.09 14.46 -10.12
C GLY A 341 -27.02 13.63 -8.84
N LYS A 342 -27.95 12.69 -8.70
CA LYS A 342 -28.00 11.80 -7.53
C LYS A 342 -26.88 10.77 -7.63
N ILE A 343 -26.07 10.67 -6.59
CA ILE A 343 -24.98 9.70 -6.44
C ILE A 343 -25.33 8.81 -5.24
N VAL A 344 -25.31 7.50 -5.46
CA VAL A 344 -25.45 6.52 -4.37
C VAL A 344 -24.07 5.99 -4.01
N VAL A 345 -23.75 6.00 -2.73
CA VAL A 345 -22.45 5.55 -2.25
C VAL A 345 -22.68 4.35 -1.35
N GLN A 346 -21.96 3.28 -1.64
CA GLN A 346 -21.91 2.10 -0.81
C GLN A 346 -20.51 2.00 -0.21
N VAL A 347 -20.47 1.77 1.10
CA VAL A 347 -19.27 1.75 1.90
C VAL A 347 -19.08 0.34 2.44
N LYS A 348 -17.95 -0.26 2.11
CA LYS A 348 -17.65 -1.65 2.42
C LYS A 348 -16.32 -1.77 3.14
N ARG A 349 -16.37 -1.91 4.46
CA ARG A 349 -15.19 -2.17 5.29
C ARG A 349 -14.80 -3.65 5.20
N TYR A 350 -13.93 -4.00 4.26
CA TYR A 350 -13.37 -5.35 4.10
C TYR A 350 -11.87 -5.36 4.41
N ARG A 351 -11.40 -6.48 4.97
CA ARG A 351 -9.97 -6.79 5.19
C ARG A 351 -9.31 -7.42 3.95
N ASN A 352 -10.10 -8.04 3.09
CA ASN A 352 -9.65 -8.72 1.87
C ASN A 352 -10.22 -8.00 0.63
N THR A 353 -9.71 -8.32 -0.55
CA THR A 353 -10.18 -7.78 -1.83
C THR A 353 -11.70 -7.89 -1.97
N VAL A 354 -12.35 -6.79 -2.35
CA VAL A 354 -13.81 -6.76 -2.53
C VAL A 354 -14.19 -7.58 -3.77
N PRO A 355 -15.09 -8.57 -3.64
CA PRO A 355 -15.46 -9.42 -4.75
C PRO A 355 -16.32 -8.66 -5.79
N PRO A 356 -16.29 -9.05 -7.08
CA PRO A 356 -17.07 -8.39 -8.13
C PRO A 356 -18.59 -8.40 -7.94
N THR A 357 -19.12 -9.27 -7.08
CA THR A 357 -20.55 -9.26 -6.72
C THR A 357 -20.98 -7.96 -6.05
N ALA A 358 -20.16 -7.37 -5.17
CA ALA A 358 -20.50 -6.10 -4.53
C ALA A 358 -20.64 -4.95 -5.55
N VAL A 359 -19.83 -4.96 -6.61
CA VAL A 359 -19.92 -3.98 -7.71
C VAL A 359 -21.17 -4.21 -8.56
N ARG A 360 -21.54 -5.48 -8.79
CA ARG A 360 -22.77 -5.86 -9.52
C ARG A 360 -24.02 -5.47 -8.75
N ASP A 361 -24.04 -5.66 -7.44
CA ASP A 361 -25.15 -5.29 -6.57
C ASP A 361 -25.34 -3.78 -6.52
N LEU A 362 -24.26 -3.01 -6.35
CA LEU A 362 -24.31 -1.54 -6.41
C LEU A 362 -24.88 -1.05 -7.74
N TYR A 363 -24.50 -1.68 -8.87
CA TYR A 363 -25.05 -1.34 -10.17
C TYR A 363 -26.56 -1.58 -10.25
N GLY A 364 -27.06 -2.67 -9.67
CA GLY A 364 -28.49 -2.94 -9.55
C GLY A 364 -29.20 -1.82 -8.78
N THR A 365 -28.63 -1.38 -7.67
CA THR A 365 -29.16 -0.30 -6.84
C THR A 365 -29.14 1.06 -7.55
N VAL A 366 -28.08 1.38 -8.32
CA VAL A 366 -28.01 2.60 -9.14
C VAL A 366 -29.14 2.65 -10.16
N GLN A 367 -29.45 1.51 -10.80
CA GLN A 367 -30.53 1.40 -11.78
C GLN A 367 -31.92 1.50 -11.14
N ASP A 368 -32.14 0.85 -9.99
CA ASP A 368 -33.42 0.85 -9.29
C ASP A 368 -33.76 2.23 -8.69
N VAL A 369 -32.76 2.90 -8.08
CA VAL A 369 -32.91 4.24 -7.49
C VAL A 369 -32.89 5.35 -8.56
N GLY A 370 -32.44 5.05 -9.78
CA GLY A 370 -32.29 6.02 -10.86
C GLY A 370 -31.16 7.03 -10.62
N ALA A 371 -30.09 6.60 -9.95
CA ALA A 371 -28.94 7.44 -9.67
C ALA A 371 -28.09 7.65 -10.94
N ASN A 372 -27.47 8.82 -11.05
CA ASN A 372 -26.57 9.17 -12.16
C ASN A 372 -25.22 8.46 -12.06
N LYS A 373 -24.81 8.11 -10.84
CA LYS A 373 -23.54 7.44 -10.55
C LYS A 373 -23.63 6.62 -9.26
N GLY A 374 -22.96 5.48 -9.24
CA GLY A 374 -22.69 4.71 -8.03
C GLY A 374 -21.22 4.79 -7.66
N VAL A 375 -20.91 4.97 -6.38
CA VAL A 375 -19.53 4.93 -5.88
C VAL A 375 -19.41 3.81 -4.86
N LEU A 376 -18.46 2.89 -5.06
CA LEU A 376 -18.13 1.86 -4.10
C LEU A 376 -16.82 2.21 -3.40
N VAL A 377 -16.88 2.41 -2.09
CA VAL A 377 -15.73 2.78 -1.26
C VAL A 377 -15.35 1.60 -0.39
N THR A 378 -14.06 1.24 -0.36
CA THR A 378 -13.57 0.15 0.50
C THR A 378 -12.26 0.48 1.20
N THR A 379 -11.98 -0.24 2.29
CA THR A 379 -10.71 -0.18 3.03
C THR A 379 -9.64 -1.12 2.46
N SER A 380 -9.99 -1.99 1.51
CA SER A 380 -9.07 -2.93 0.85
C SER A 380 -8.90 -2.60 -0.65
N GLY A 381 -8.55 -3.58 -1.49
CA GLY A 381 -8.47 -3.40 -2.95
C GLY A 381 -9.69 -3.97 -3.68
N PHE A 382 -9.76 -3.69 -4.98
CA PHE A 382 -10.70 -4.36 -5.90
C PHE A 382 -9.93 -5.34 -6.78
N GLY A 383 -10.52 -6.50 -7.05
CA GLY A 383 -9.95 -7.46 -8.00
C GLY A 383 -10.06 -6.96 -9.45
N PRO A 384 -9.28 -7.49 -10.39
CA PRO A 384 -9.37 -7.13 -11.81
C PRO A 384 -10.79 -7.23 -12.38
N GLY A 385 -11.56 -8.26 -11.99
CA GLY A 385 -12.96 -8.43 -12.38
C GLY A 385 -13.90 -7.30 -11.95
N SER A 386 -13.62 -6.65 -10.81
CA SER A 386 -14.37 -5.48 -10.32
C SER A 386 -14.12 -4.26 -11.19
N HIS A 387 -12.87 -4.00 -11.58
CA HIS A 387 -12.51 -2.91 -12.48
C HIS A 387 -13.06 -3.13 -13.90
N THR A 388 -12.95 -4.36 -14.43
CA THR A 388 -13.50 -4.72 -15.74
C THR A 388 -15.02 -4.56 -15.79
N PHE A 389 -15.74 -4.89 -14.71
CA PHE A 389 -17.19 -4.71 -14.67
C PHE A 389 -17.61 -3.23 -14.56
N ALA A 390 -16.85 -2.40 -13.84
CA ALA A 390 -17.12 -0.97 -13.69
C ALA A 390 -16.82 -0.16 -14.96
N ASN A 391 -15.89 -0.63 -15.80
CA ASN A 391 -15.49 0.05 -17.01
C ASN A 391 -16.69 0.27 -17.97
N GLY A 392 -16.90 1.53 -18.38
CA GLY A 392 -18.00 1.93 -19.26
C GLY A 392 -19.37 2.03 -18.60
N LYS A 393 -19.48 1.81 -17.28
CA LYS A 393 -20.73 1.96 -16.51
C LYS A 393 -20.67 3.22 -15.63
N PRO A 394 -21.82 3.74 -15.16
CA PRO A 394 -21.87 4.85 -14.19
C PRO A 394 -21.44 4.39 -12.79
N LEU A 395 -20.30 3.72 -12.67
CA LEU A 395 -19.74 3.21 -11.43
C LEU A 395 -18.32 3.75 -11.24
N GLU A 396 -17.98 4.09 -10.01
CA GLU A 396 -16.65 4.51 -9.62
C GLU A 396 -16.21 3.69 -8.41
N LEU A 397 -14.99 3.18 -8.47
CA LEU A 397 -14.41 2.32 -7.44
C LEU A 397 -13.32 3.10 -6.74
N VAL A 398 -13.40 3.20 -5.41
CA VAL A 398 -12.42 3.89 -4.58
C VAL A 398 -11.82 2.88 -3.62
N SER A 399 -10.60 2.43 -3.92
CA SER A 399 -9.86 1.48 -3.09
C SER A 399 -9.35 2.14 -1.81
N GLY A 400 -8.87 1.33 -0.86
CA GLY A 400 -8.32 1.81 0.40
C GLY A 400 -7.22 2.87 0.22
N PRO A 401 -6.18 2.62 -0.58
CA PRO A 401 -5.13 3.62 -0.85
C PRO A 401 -5.66 4.89 -1.52
N GLU A 402 -6.60 4.76 -2.47
CA GLU A 402 -7.21 5.91 -3.15
C GLU A 402 -8.12 6.72 -2.22
N LEU A 403 -8.81 6.06 -1.28
CA LEU A 403 -9.63 6.69 -0.25
C LEU A 403 -8.75 7.51 0.70
N VAL A 404 -7.64 6.95 1.16
CA VAL A 404 -6.67 7.67 2.01
C VAL A 404 -6.14 8.90 1.28
N ASP A 405 -5.77 8.77 0.01
CA ASP A 405 -5.31 9.89 -0.81
C ASP A 405 -6.40 10.96 -1.01
N LEU A 406 -7.65 10.56 -1.26
CA LEU A 406 -8.79 11.49 -1.37
C LEU A 406 -9.10 12.20 -0.05
N LEU A 407 -9.04 11.50 1.08
CA LEU A 407 -9.21 12.11 2.40
C LEU A 407 -8.15 13.20 2.61
N HIS A 408 -6.87 12.89 2.36
CA HIS A 408 -5.78 13.85 2.50
C HIS A 408 -5.91 15.06 1.58
N ARG A 409 -6.27 14.86 0.30
CA ARG A 409 -6.47 15.96 -0.65
C ARG A 409 -7.59 16.92 -0.24
N HIS A 410 -8.58 16.44 0.52
CA HIS A 410 -9.72 17.22 0.98
C HIS A 410 -9.64 17.61 2.47
N GLY A 411 -8.45 17.51 3.08
CA GLY A 411 -8.20 17.95 4.45
C GLY A 411 -8.78 17.05 5.54
N LEU A 412 -9.17 15.82 5.19
CA LEU A 412 -9.68 14.79 6.10
C LEU A 412 -8.59 13.75 6.40
N ARG A 413 -8.71 13.04 7.52
CA ARG A 413 -7.69 12.08 7.98
C ARG A 413 -8.17 10.64 7.89
N GLY A 414 -7.28 9.72 7.50
CA GLY A 414 -7.49 8.28 7.55
C GLY A 414 -6.26 7.52 7.06
N ARG A 415 -5.90 6.41 7.72
CA ARG A 415 -4.84 5.50 7.26
C ARG A 415 -5.31 4.06 7.28
N LEU A 416 -4.52 3.22 6.64
CA LEU A 416 -4.70 1.77 6.63
C LEU A 416 -3.44 1.16 7.25
N ASP A 417 -3.46 0.95 8.56
CA ASP A 417 -2.38 0.27 9.28
C ASP A 417 -2.70 -1.23 9.40
N GLU A 418 -1.77 -2.07 8.92
CA GLU A 418 -1.73 -3.50 9.23
C GLU A 418 -1.24 -3.70 10.68
N GLY A 419 -2.16 -3.70 11.65
CA GLY A 419 -1.77 -3.73 13.06
C GLY A 419 -2.72 -4.48 13.99
N ASP A 420 -2.78 -5.81 13.89
CA ASP A 420 -2.94 -6.70 15.05
C ASP A 420 -2.38 -8.10 14.73
N ARG A 421 -1.08 -8.16 14.44
CA ARG A 421 -0.31 -9.42 14.46
C ARG A 421 0.55 -9.42 15.72
N GLN A 422 0.10 -10.12 16.76
CA GLN A 422 1.00 -10.70 17.74
C GLN A 422 2.09 -11.48 17.00
N ARG A 423 3.35 -11.07 17.17
CA ARG A 423 4.54 -11.77 16.67
C ARG A 423 4.66 -13.16 17.33
N PRO A 424 4.69 -14.27 16.57
CA PRO A 424 5.80 -15.20 16.65
C PRO A 424 6.97 -14.63 15.82
N ALA A 425 8.18 -15.03 16.18
CA ALA A 425 9.44 -14.50 15.65
C ALA A 425 9.48 -14.39 14.10
N GLN A 426 10.02 -13.27 13.61
CA GLN A 426 10.32 -13.04 12.19
C GLN A 426 11.34 -14.06 11.66
N PRO A 427 11.09 -14.69 10.50
CA PRO A 427 12.14 -14.98 9.54
C PRO A 427 12.30 -13.79 8.57
N ALA A 428 13.50 -13.69 8.02
CA ALA A 428 14.04 -12.57 7.24
C ALA A 428 13.34 -12.39 5.86
N PRO A 429 13.62 -11.29 5.12
CA PRO A 429 12.81 -10.87 3.98
C PRO A 429 12.96 -11.79 2.77
N SER A 430 11.84 -12.26 2.22
CA SER A 430 11.74 -13.01 0.97
C SER A 430 11.79 -12.05 -0.23
N GLY A 431 13.01 -11.75 -0.68
CA GLY A 431 13.22 -11.30 -2.05
C GLY A 431 13.20 -12.49 -3.03
N PRO A 432 13.19 -12.24 -4.35
CA PRO A 432 13.29 -13.26 -5.39
C PRO A 432 14.58 -14.11 -5.35
N ASP A 433 15.53 -13.77 -4.47
CA ASP A 433 16.83 -14.45 -4.23
C ASP A 433 16.89 -15.25 -2.90
N ALA A 434 15.77 -15.52 -2.23
CA ALA A 434 15.80 -16.41 -1.07
C ALA A 434 16.27 -17.83 -1.48
N PRO A 435 17.26 -18.45 -0.78
CA PRO A 435 17.74 -19.78 -1.13
C PRO A 435 16.60 -20.80 -1.02
N LEU A 436 16.44 -21.63 -2.05
CA LEU A 436 15.55 -22.80 -1.97
C LEU A 436 16.06 -23.75 -0.86
N PRO A 437 15.17 -24.51 -0.19
CA PRO A 437 15.56 -25.53 0.80
C PRO A 437 16.59 -26.52 0.24
N ASP A 438 17.38 -27.17 1.08
CA ASP A 438 18.44 -28.11 0.62
C ASP A 438 17.89 -29.35 -0.13
N ASP A 439 16.59 -29.66 0.03
CA ASP A 439 15.90 -30.79 -0.60
C ASP A 439 14.56 -30.34 -1.22
N TYR A 440 14.53 -30.24 -2.55
CA TYR A 440 13.35 -29.89 -3.34
C TYR A 440 13.31 -30.69 -4.64
N ASN A 441 12.13 -30.81 -5.22
CA ASN A 441 11.95 -31.41 -6.53
C ASN A 441 11.51 -30.35 -7.53
N VAL A 442 12.01 -30.43 -8.75
CA VAL A 442 11.56 -29.60 -9.88
C VAL A 442 10.63 -30.43 -10.76
N LEU A 443 9.44 -29.90 -10.99
CA LEU A 443 8.42 -30.46 -11.87
C LEU A 443 8.48 -29.71 -13.19
N GLY A 444 9.23 -30.26 -14.14
CA GLY A 444 9.34 -29.74 -15.50
C GLY A 444 8.18 -30.24 -16.35
N MET A 445 7.45 -29.35 -17.02
CA MET A 445 6.27 -29.70 -17.81
C MET A 445 6.50 -29.44 -19.29
N SER A 446 6.18 -30.42 -20.13
CA SER A 446 6.27 -30.31 -21.58
C SER A 446 4.99 -30.82 -22.24
N TRP A 447 4.64 -30.26 -23.39
CA TRP A 447 3.48 -30.66 -24.21
C TRP A 447 3.71 -30.29 -25.67
N SER A 448 3.05 -31.01 -26.58
CA SER A 448 2.94 -30.68 -28.00
C SER A 448 1.90 -29.57 -28.21
N GLY A 449 2.07 -28.75 -29.26
CA GLY A 449 1.17 -27.63 -29.59
C GLY A 449 1.72 -26.24 -29.24
N SER A 450 1.12 -25.19 -29.81
CA SER A 450 1.53 -23.78 -29.64
C SER A 450 0.63 -22.99 -28.68
N VAL A 451 -0.25 -23.68 -27.94
CA VAL A 451 -1.15 -23.04 -26.99
C VAL A 451 -0.32 -22.52 -25.80
N ALA A 452 -0.44 -21.22 -25.52
CA ALA A 452 0.10 -20.60 -24.32
C ALA A 452 -0.78 -21.00 -23.13
N LEU A 453 -0.18 -21.62 -22.13
CA LEU A 453 -0.86 -22.16 -20.95
C LEU A 453 -0.15 -21.66 -19.70
N ASP A 454 -0.96 -21.29 -18.72
CA ASP A 454 -0.50 -21.02 -17.37
C ASP A 454 -0.61 -22.29 -16.53
N VAL A 455 0.49 -22.62 -15.85
CA VAL A 455 0.54 -23.73 -14.91
C VAL A 455 0.43 -23.17 -13.50
N CYS A 456 -0.61 -23.62 -12.79
CA CYS A 456 -0.88 -23.23 -11.41
C CYS A 456 -0.71 -24.44 -10.49
N ALA A 457 -0.42 -24.17 -9.22
CA ALA A 457 -0.27 -25.19 -8.19
C ALA A 457 -1.10 -24.86 -6.95
N LEU A 458 -1.72 -25.87 -6.34
CA LEU A 458 -2.61 -25.72 -5.18
C LEU A 458 -2.11 -26.62 -4.04
N VAL A 459 -1.88 -26.05 -2.85
CA VAL A 459 -1.60 -26.83 -1.63
C VAL A 459 -2.88 -26.96 -0.81
N CYS A 460 -3.29 -28.20 -0.59
CA CYS A 460 -4.64 -28.53 -0.12
C CYS A 460 -4.65 -29.43 1.11
N HIS A 461 -5.73 -29.31 1.87
CA HIS A 461 -6.22 -30.30 2.82
C HIS A 461 -7.51 -30.93 2.28
N GLY A 462 -7.46 -32.22 1.94
CA GLY A 462 -8.54 -32.96 1.27
C GLY A 462 -8.83 -32.44 -0.13
N ASN A 463 -9.91 -31.65 -0.25
CA ASN A 463 -10.32 -31.02 -1.51
C ASN A 463 -10.42 -29.50 -1.40
N ARG A 464 -9.85 -28.89 -0.36
CA ARG A 464 -9.81 -27.45 -0.17
C ARG A 464 -8.38 -26.94 -0.08
N VAL A 465 -8.11 -25.79 -0.70
CA VAL A 465 -6.82 -25.10 -0.54
C VAL A 465 -6.69 -24.59 0.89
N LEU A 466 -5.46 -24.63 1.43
CA LEU A 466 -5.19 -24.20 2.81
C LEU A 466 -5.52 -22.72 3.04
N SER A 467 -5.15 -21.86 2.09
CA SER A 467 -5.56 -20.45 2.00
C SER A 467 -5.32 -19.93 0.57
N ASP A 468 -5.82 -18.75 0.24
CA ASP A 468 -5.59 -18.13 -1.06
C ASP A 468 -4.09 -17.94 -1.37
N ASP A 469 -3.27 -17.69 -0.34
CA ASP A 469 -1.81 -17.58 -0.47
C ASP A 469 -1.13 -18.92 -0.84
N HIS A 470 -1.82 -20.05 -0.62
CA HIS A 470 -1.36 -21.39 -0.98
C HIS A 470 -1.80 -21.83 -2.40
N PHE A 471 -2.34 -20.89 -3.16
CA PHE A 471 -2.56 -21.02 -4.60
C PHE A 471 -1.47 -20.27 -5.35
N VAL A 472 -0.61 -21.02 -6.04
CA VAL A 472 0.51 -20.50 -6.81
C VAL A 472 0.09 -20.33 -8.27
N PHE A 473 0.22 -19.11 -8.78
CA PHE A 473 -0.12 -18.71 -10.15
C PHE A 473 0.71 -17.48 -10.55
N PHE A 474 0.49 -16.89 -11.73
CA PHE A 474 1.36 -15.83 -12.26
C PHE A 474 1.49 -14.59 -11.34
N ASN A 475 0.45 -14.20 -10.60
CA ASN A 475 0.50 -13.08 -9.64
C ASN A 475 0.89 -13.51 -8.22
N ASN A 476 0.95 -14.82 -7.92
CA ASN A 476 1.43 -15.36 -6.66
C ASN A 476 2.46 -16.46 -6.93
N PRO A 477 3.73 -16.09 -7.19
CA PRO A 477 4.71 -17.02 -7.76
C PRO A 477 5.24 -18.07 -6.77
N GLY A 478 4.83 -18.06 -5.49
CA GLY A 478 5.19 -19.07 -4.51
C GLY A 478 4.36 -18.99 -3.22
N THR A 479 4.45 -20.03 -2.41
CA THR A 479 3.72 -20.12 -1.12
C THR A 479 4.43 -19.33 0.00
N PRO A 480 3.72 -18.91 1.06
CA PRO A 480 4.29 -18.10 2.15
C PRO A 480 5.47 -18.75 2.89
N ASP A 481 5.47 -20.08 2.94
CA ASP A 481 6.51 -20.92 3.54
C ASP A 481 7.67 -21.23 2.58
N GLY A 482 7.58 -20.80 1.31
CA GLY A 482 8.58 -21.06 0.27
C GLY A 482 8.63 -22.51 -0.20
N ALA A 483 7.70 -23.36 0.24
CA ALA A 483 7.68 -24.78 -0.11
C ALA A 483 7.35 -25.03 -1.58
N VAL A 484 6.57 -24.16 -2.22
CA VAL A 484 6.24 -24.24 -3.66
C VAL A 484 6.59 -22.92 -4.34
N ARG A 485 7.23 -22.98 -5.51
CA ARG A 485 7.60 -21.78 -6.28
C ARG A 485 7.59 -22.05 -7.80
N THR A 486 7.16 -21.09 -8.59
CA THR A 486 7.32 -21.12 -10.06
C THR A 486 8.78 -20.87 -10.45
N LEU A 487 9.28 -21.63 -11.41
CA LEU A 487 10.64 -21.49 -11.95
C LEU A 487 10.59 -21.13 -13.44
N SER A 488 11.67 -20.51 -13.93
CA SER A 488 11.85 -20.35 -15.37
C SER A 488 12.09 -21.73 -16.01
N PRO A 489 11.30 -22.13 -17.02
CA PRO A 489 11.44 -23.43 -17.64
C PRO A 489 12.75 -23.54 -18.43
N THR A 490 13.33 -24.74 -18.46
CA THR A 490 14.51 -25.05 -19.29
C THR A 490 14.08 -26.04 -20.37
N ALA A 491 14.44 -25.78 -21.63
CA ALA A 491 14.07 -26.65 -22.74
C ALA A 491 14.51 -28.12 -22.47
N PRO A 492 13.65 -29.13 -22.71
CA PRO A 492 12.40 -29.08 -23.48
C PRO A 492 11.13 -28.64 -22.73
N ASP A 493 11.22 -28.31 -21.43
CA ASP A 493 10.05 -27.92 -20.64
C ASP A 493 9.58 -26.52 -21.04
N LYS A 494 8.26 -26.32 -20.99
CA LYS A 494 7.56 -25.06 -21.26
C LYS A 494 7.05 -24.38 -19.99
N ALA A 495 6.94 -25.11 -18.88
CA ALA A 495 6.66 -24.58 -17.54
C ALA A 495 7.43 -25.39 -16.49
N ALA A 496 7.77 -24.77 -15.35
CA ALA A 496 8.48 -25.44 -14.27
C ALA A 496 7.99 -24.96 -12.90
N VAL A 497 7.79 -25.90 -11.97
CA VAL A 497 7.41 -25.61 -10.58
C VAL A 497 8.35 -26.37 -9.64
N CYS A 498 8.91 -25.67 -8.67
CA CYS A 498 9.66 -26.24 -7.55
C CYS A 498 8.71 -26.60 -6.42
N VAL A 499 8.89 -27.77 -5.80
CA VAL A 499 8.18 -28.20 -4.60
C VAL A 499 9.11 -28.93 -3.62
N ALA A 500 9.15 -28.46 -2.37
CA ALA A 500 9.76 -29.14 -1.25
C ALA A 500 8.69 -29.95 -0.51
N PHE A 501 8.52 -31.22 -0.87
CA PHE A 501 7.45 -32.08 -0.32
C PHE A 501 7.51 -32.25 1.20
N ASP A 502 8.70 -32.26 1.78
CA ASP A 502 8.91 -32.33 3.23
C ASP A 502 8.80 -30.95 3.92
N GLY A 503 8.84 -29.88 3.13
CA GLY A 503 8.65 -28.50 3.58
C GLY A 503 7.20 -28.01 3.52
N LEU A 504 6.29 -28.79 2.91
CA LEU A 504 4.86 -28.44 2.87
C LEU A 504 4.27 -28.41 4.29
N PRO A 505 3.26 -27.55 4.56
CA PRO A 505 2.65 -27.44 5.89
C PRO A 505 2.13 -28.80 6.36
N HIS A 506 2.24 -29.09 7.66
CA HIS A 506 1.80 -30.38 8.22
C HIS A 506 0.30 -30.66 7.95
N ASP A 507 -0.49 -29.60 7.80
CA ASP A 507 -1.93 -29.68 7.52
C ASP A 507 -2.22 -29.98 6.03
N ALA A 508 -1.22 -29.89 5.14
CA ALA A 508 -1.33 -30.27 3.73
C ALA A 508 -1.26 -31.79 3.56
N ASP A 509 -2.26 -32.36 2.90
CA ASP A 509 -2.26 -33.79 2.51
C ASP A 509 -2.30 -33.99 0.99
N ARG A 510 -2.44 -32.89 0.22
CA ARG A 510 -2.59 -32.94 -1.23
C ARG A 510 -1.97 -31.73 -1.91
N PHE A 511 -1.24 -31.98 -2.99
CA PHE A 511 -0.66 -30.95 -3.86
C PHE A 511 -1.16 -31.17 -5.30
N VAL A 512 -1.78 -30.18 -5.92
CA VAL A 512 -2.47 -30.32 -7.21
C VAL A 512 -1.84 -29.41 -8.25
N LEU A 513 -1.63 -29.93 -9.46
CA LEU A 513 -1.12 -29.19 -10.61
C LEU A 513 -2.23 -29.00 -11.65
N VAL A 514 -2.32 -27.78 -12.16
CA VAL A 514 -3.38 -27.33 -13.05
C VAL A 514 -2.76 -26.62 -14.24
N ALA A 515 -3.30 -26.85 -15.44
CA ALA A 515 -3.05 -26.03 -16.61
C ALA A 515 -4.32 -25.28 -17.01
N ALA A 516 -4.20 -24.00 -17.34
CA ALA A 516 -5.31 -23.18 -17.82
C ALA A 516 -4.88 -22.28 -18.99
N ILE A 517 -5.82 -21.95 -19.86
CA ILE A 517 -5.67 -20.96 -20.92
C ILE A 517 -6.05 -19.61 -20.36
N ASP A 518 -5.24 -18.58 -20.62
CA ASP A 518 -5.60 -17.20 -20.36
C ASP A 518 -6.58 -16.69 -21.45
N PRO A 519 -7.85 -16.44 -21.11
CA PRO A 519 -8.84 -15.95 -22.06
C PRO A 519 -8.56 -14.53 -22.56
N GLU A 520 -7.71 -13.74 -21.89
CA GLU A 520 -7.30 -12.40 -22.34
C GLU A 520 -6.25 -12.46 -23.45
N VAL A 521 -5.37 -13.48 -23.42
CA VAL A 521 -4.32 -13.69 -24.42
C VAL A 521 -4.86 -14.38 -25.67
N ASN A 522 -5.76 -15.36 -25.52
CA ASN A 522 -6.41 -16.01 -26.66
C ASN A 522 -7.83 -16.51 -26.32
N PRO A 523 -8.86 -15.67 -26.51
CA PRO A 523 -10.24 -15.95 -26.08
C PRO A 523 -10.91 -17.11 -26.81
N ASP A 524 -10.43 -17.46 -28.01
CA ASP A 524 -10.98 -18.54 -28.83
C ASP A 524 -10.18 -19.85 -28.70
N ALA A 525 -9.14 -19.89 -27.86
CA ALA A 525 -8.31 -21.08 -27.65
C ALA A 525 -8.95 -22.07 -26.66
N ASP A 526 -8.78 -23.37 -26.94
CA ASP A 526 -9.14 -24.46 -26.05
C ASP A 526 -7.97 -25.45 -25.91
N LEU A 527 -8.13 -26.41 -25.00
CA LEU A 527 -7.11 -27.41 -24.71
C LEU A 527 -7.01 -28.51 -25.77
N SER A 528 -7.65 -28.38 -26.95
CA SER A 528 -7.57 -29.38 -28.03
C SER A 528 -6.15 -29.56 -28.58
N GLY A 529 -5.32 -28.51 -28.48
CA GLY A 529 -3.92 -28.53 -28.88
C GLY A 529 -2.95 -28.96 -27.78
N PHE A 530 -3.42 -29.32 -26.58
CA PHE A 530 -2.61 -29.78 -25.46
C PHE A 530 -2.52 -31.31 -25.48
N THR A 531 -1.55 -31.84 -26.22
CA THR A 531 -1.33 -33.29 -26.39
C THR A 531 0.09 -33.70 -26.03
N ASP A 532 0.32 -34.98 -25.76
CA ASP A 532 1.61 -35.52 -25.31
C ASP A 532 2.13 -34.81 -24.05
N ALA A 533 1.23 -34.39 -23.15
CA ALA A 533 1.62 -33.67 -21.96
C ALA A 533 2.34 -34.58 -20.97
N ARG A 534 3.49 -34.13 -20.44
CA ARG A 534 4.33 -34.89 -19.50
C ARG A 534 4.89 -34.02 -18.41
N ILE A 535 5.02 -34.57 -17.20
CA ILE A 535 5.73 -33.94 -16.09
C ILE A 535 6.98 -34.76 -15.77
N ARG A 536 8.16 -34.14 -15.88
CA ARG A 536 9.43 -34.71 -15.44
C ARG A 536 9.69 -34.28 -14.01
N LEU A 537 9.97 -35.27 -13.15
CA LEU A 537 10.40 -35.06 -11.77
C LEU A 537 11.92 -35.03 -11.76
N LEU A 538 12.48 -33.90 -11.35
CA LEU A 538 13.91 -33.62 -11.34
C LEU A 538 14.38 -33.35 -9.91
N ASP A 539 15.59 -33.77 -9.58
CA ASP A 539 16.25 -33.40 -8.33
C ASP A 539 16.78 -31.94 -8.36
N PRO A 540 17.32 -31.39 -7.25
CA PRO A 540 17.91 -30.05 -7.23
C PRO A 540 19.05 -29.84 -8.24
N GLY A 541 19.73 -30.92 -8.64
CA GLY A 541 20.77 -30.94 -9.66
C GLY A 541 20.26 -31.03 -11.11
N LEU A 542 18.93 -30.98 -11.31
CA LEU A 542 18.24 -31.19 -12.59
C LEU A 542 18.45 -32.59 -13.19
N THR A 543 18.76 -33.58 -12.35
CA THR A 543 18.80 -34.99 -12.73
C THR A 543 17.39 -35.56 -12.73
N GLU A 544 17.00 -36.24 -13.80
CA GLU A 544 15.67 -36.83 -13.93
C GLU A 544 15.51 -38.04 -13.00
N LEU A 545 14.58 -37.94 -12.06
CA LEU A 545 14.19 -38.97 -11.12
C LEU A 545 13.06 -39.85 -11.66
N GLY A 546 12.22 -39.30 -12.54
CA GLY A 546 11.16 -40.04 -13.21
C GLY A 546 10.26 -39.16 -14.08
N GLU A 547 9.39 -39.82 -14.83
CA GLU A 547 8.43 -39.19 -15.73
C GLU A 547 7.01 -39.58 -15.29
N LEU A 548 6.13 -38.59 -15.16
CA LEU A 548 4.74 -38.74 -14.75
C LEU A 548 3.85 -38.49 -15.97
N GLU A 549 3.03 -39.48 -16.30
CA GLU A 549 1.97 -39.31 -17.27
C GLU A 549 0.92 -38.32 -16.73
N VAL A 550 0.44 -37.42 -17.58
CA VAL A 550 -0.66 -36.51 -17.24
C VAL A 550 -1.77 -36.60 -18.28
N SER A 551 -2.93 -36.06 -17.94
CA SER A 551 -4.05 -36.04 -18.88
C SER A 551 -3.81 -35.03 -20.00
N ASP A 552 -4.10 -35.45 -21.22
CA ASP A 552 -4.21 -34.55 -22.38
C ASP A 552 -5.49 -33.71 -22.31
N GLY A 553 -5.44 -32.58 -23.01
CA GLY A 553 -6.55 -31.63 -23.12
C GLY A 553 -7.63 -32.12 -24.09
N ARG A 554 -8.84 -31.58 -23.93
CA ARG A 554 -9.98 -31.88 -24.80
C ARG A 554 -10.54 -30.60 -25.41
N ALA A 555 -11.22 -30.76 -26.54
CA ALA A 555 -11.91 -29.65 -27.18
C ALA A 555 -12.95 -29.02 -26.24
N HIS A 556 -13.05 -27.69 -26.28
CA HIS A 556 -13.93 -26.84 -25.46
C HIS A 556 -13.60 -26.78 -23.96
N GLU A 557 -12.52 -27.41 -23.49
CA GLU A 557 -12.01 -27.23 -22.13
C GLU A 557 -10.94 -26.13 -22.12
N THR A 558 -10.96 -25.27 -21.11
CA THR A 558 -10.05 -24.12 -20.95
C THR A 558 -9.20 -24.22 -19.68
N ALA A 559 -9.50 -25.15 -18.79
CA ALA A 559 -8.63 -25.54 -17.68
C ALA A 559 -8.68 -27.06 -17.41
N LEU A 560 -7.59 -27.63 -16.91
CA LEU A 560 -7.41 -29.06 -16.68
C LEU A 560 -6.54 -29.33 -15.47
N VAL A 561 -6.97 -30.25 -14.61
CA VAL A 561 -6.10 -30.82 -13.55
C VAL A 561 -5.17 -31.87 -14.17
N LEU A 562 -3.88 -31.55 -14.21
CA LEU A 562 -2.83 -32.42 -14.76
C LEU A 562 -2.61 -33.65 -13.88
N GLY A 563 -2.59 -33.44 -12.57
CA GLY A 563 -2.42 -34.49 -11.57
C GLY A 563 -2.33 -33.95 -10.16
N SER A 564 -2.33 -34.85 -9.17
CA SER A 564 -2.16 -34.47 -7.77
C SER A 564 -1.29 -35.45 -7.00
N PHE A 565 -0.38 -34.93 -6.19
CA PHE A 565 0.35 -35.69 -5.20
C PHE A 565 -0.48 -35.80 -3.92
N ARG A 566 -0.51 -36.98 -3.30
CA ARG A 566 -1.22 -37.23 -2.05
C ARG A 566 -0.29 -37.82 -1.01
N ARG A 567 -0.36 -37.30 0.21
CA ARG A 567 0.45 -37.77 1.33
C ARG A 567 -0.12 -39.09 1.88
N ARG A 568 0.72 -40.11 1.98
CA ARG A 568 0.40 -41.40 2.59
C ARG A 568 0.59 -41.35 4.10
N ALA A 569 -0.02 -42.30 4.81
CA ALA A 569 0.11 -42.43 6.26
C ALA A 569 1.55 -42.71 6.74
N ASN A 570 2.44 -43.18 5.86
CA ASN A 570 3.86 -43.40 6.16
C ASN A 570 4.74 -42.16 5.94
N GLY A 571 4.17 -41.04 5.47
CA GLY A 571 4.87 -39.79 5.21
C GLY A 571 5.24 -39.53 3.75
N ASP A 572 5.20 -40.56 2.89
CA ASP A 572 5.57 -40.44 1.46
C ASP A 572 4.47 -39.78 0.63
N TRP A 573 4.84 -39.25 -0.55
CA TRP A 573 3.90 -38.66 -1.52
C TRP A 573 3.73 -39.55 -2.74
N ASP A 574 2.47 -39.83 -3.10
CA ASP A 574 2.11 -40.56 -4.31
C ASP A 574 1.50 -39.64 -5.35
N PHE A 575 1.93 -39.79 -6.61
CA PHE A 575 1.28 -39.13 -7.72
C PHE A 575 0.01 -39.88 -8.16
N VAL A 576 -1.09 -39.15 -8.28
CA VAL A 576 -2.36 -39.63 -8.82
C VAL A 576 -2.68 -38.84 -10.08
N LEU A 577 -2.90 -39.56 -11.19
CA LEU A 577 -3.26 -38.98 -12.48
C LEU A 577 -4.51 -38.10 -12.34
N GLY A 578 -4.43 -36.90 -12.92
CA GLY A 578 -5.57 -36.00 -13.06
C GLY A 578 -6.51 -36.43 -14.19
N GLY A 579 -7.34 -35.52 -14.68
CA GLY A 579 -8.25 -35.82 -15.80
C GLY A 579 -9.62 -35.15 -15.76
N LYS A 580 -9.84 -34.25 -14.79
CA LYS A 580 -11.03 -33.40 -14.77
C LYS A 580 -10.72 -32.08 -15.49
N GLY A 581 -11.33 -31.90 -16.66
CA GLY A 581 -11.32 -30.66 -17.42
C GLY A 581 -12.54 -29.80 -17.12
N TYR A 582 -12.38 -28.49 -17.32
CA TYR A 582 -13.36 -27.46 -16.99
C TYR A 582 -13.59 -26.55 -18.19
N ARG A 583 -14.85 -26.17 -18.41
CA ARG A 583 -15.24 -25.32 -19.55
C ARG A 583 -15.30 -23.85 -19.16
N GLY A 584 -15.59 -23.57 -17.89
CA GLY A 584 -15.54 -22.24 -17.28
C GLY A 584 -14.14 -21.82 -16.85
N GLY A 585 -13.10 -22.42 -17.43
CA GLY A 585 -11.70 -22.02 -17.22
C GLY A 585 -11.20 -22.21 -15.80
N LEU A 586 -10.16 -21.44 -15.47
CA LEU A 586 -9.51 -21.51 -14.17
C LEU A 586 -10.49 -21.17 -13.04
N GLU A 587 -11.43 -20.24 -13.26
CA GLU A 587 -12.43 -19.78 -12.29
C GLU A 587 -13.33 -20.93 -11.78
N GLU A 588 -13.89 -21.71 -12.70
CA GLU A 588 -14.72 -22.88 -12.35
C GLU A 588 -13.89 -23.94 -11.60
N LEU A 589 -12.63 -24.12 -11.99
CA LEU A 589 -11.74 -25.11 -11.38
C LEU A 589 -11.43 -24.77 -9.93
N VAL A 590 -11.05 -23.53 -9.63
CA VAL A 590 -10.60 -23.13 -8.29
C VAL A 590 -11.76 -23.03 -7.28
N GLN A 591 -12.98 -22.73 -7.75
CA GLN A 591 -14.21 -22.85 -6.95
C GLN A 591 -14.41 -24.26 -6.39
N ASP A 592 -14.14 -25.29 -7.21
CA ASP A 592 -14.22 -26.69 -6.78
C ASP A 592 -13.16 -27.09 -5.74
N PHE A 593 -12.07 -26.33 -5.65
CA PHE A 593 -11.06 -26.44 -4.59
C PHE A 593 -11.32 -25.48 -3.41
N GLY A 594 -12.51 -24.89 -3.34
CA GLY A 594 -12.95 -24.07 -2.22
C GLY A 594 -12.30 -22.69 -2.15
N ILE A 595 -11.68 -22.23 -3.25
CA ILE A 595 -11.29 -20.83 -3.45
C ILE A 595 -12.53 -20.10 -3.98
N GLU A 596 -13.02 -19.11 -3.26
CA GLU A 596 -14.13 -18.28 -3.75
C GLU A 596 -13.63 -17.35 -4.86
N VAL A 597 -13.81 -17.78 -6.11
CA VAL A 597 -13.55 -16.93 -7.29
C VAL A 597 -14.86 -16.37 -7.81
N GLN A 598 -14.96 -15.04 -7.89
CA GLN A 598 -16.16 -14.30 -8.31
C GLN A 598 -15.85 -13.23 -9.34
#